data_AF-X1HHJ1-F1
#
_entry.id   AF-X1HHJ1-F1
#
_cell.length_a   1.000
_cell.length_b   1.000
_cell.length_c   1.000
_cell.angle_alpha   90.00
_cell.angle_beta   90.00
_cell.angle_gamma   90.00
#
_symmetry.space_group_name_H-M   'P 1'
#
loop_
_entity.id
_entity.type
_entity.pdbx_description
1 polymer ?
#
loop_
_entity_poly.entity_id
_entity_poly.type
_entity_poly.pdbx_seq_one_letter_code
_entity_poly.pdbx_strand_id
1 'polypeptide(L)'
;MDKYSEEYIKNREQQLVYKYGITLAEYDKMVEKQKGVCAICGLPETYSVTMGYARRLCIDHDHKTGKVRGLLCLKCNCRLAALDDKEFLEKALDYLKKHEN
;
A
#
# COMPACT_ATOMS: atom_id res chain seq x y z
N MET A 1 -10.93 -21.79 0.91
CA MET A 1 -12.34 -21.41 0.70
C MET A 1 -12.35 -19.92 0.45
N ASP A 2 -12.38 -19.54 -0.81
CA ASP A 2 -12.27 -18.14 -1.19
C ASP A 2 -13.49 -17.36 -0.76
N LYS A 3 -13.23 -16.37 0.08
CA LYS A 3 -14.21 -15.46 0.69
C LYS A 3 -14.81 -14.48 -0.34
N TYR A 4 -14.43 -14.60 -1.61
CA TYR A 4 -14.72 -13.65 -2.67
C TYR A 4 -15.28 -14.38 -3.88
N SER A 5 -16.20 -13.73 -4.60
CA SER A 5 -16.72 -14.25 -5.87
C SER A 5 -15.64 -14.30 -6.95
N GLU A 6 -15.80 -15.20 -7.92
CA GLU A 6 -14.90 -15.28 -9.09
C GLU A 6 -14.82 -13.96 -9.85
N GLU A 7 -15.94 -13.25 -9.97
CA GLU A 7 -16.01 -11.93 -10.58
C GLU A 7 -15.13 -10.91 -9.84
N TYR A 8 -15.16 -10.90 -8.50
CA TYR A 8 -14.31 -10.03 -7.70
C TYR A 8 -12.83 -10.32 -7.94
N ILE A 9 -12.46 -11.60 -7.96
CA ILE A 9 -11.08 -12.05 -8.18
C ILE A 9 -10.60 -11.57 -9.55
N LYS A 10 -11.39 -11.79 -10.61
CA LYS A 10 -11.08 -11.36 -11.97
C LYS A 10 -10.93 -9.85 -12.08
N ASN A 11 -11.86 -9.08 -11.50
CA ASN A 11 -11.80 -7.62 -11.52
C ASN A 11 -10.56 -7.11 -10.76
N ARG A 12 -10.18 -7.77 -9.66
CA ARG A 12 -8.99 -7.43 -8.89
C ARG A 12 -7.71 -7.71 -9.68
N GLU A 13 -7.61 -8.89 -10.29
CA GLU A 13 -6.49 -9.28 -11.16
C GLU A 13 -6.25 -8.22 -12.23
N GLN A 14 -7.31 -7.83 -12.96
CA GLN A 14 -7.23 -6.81 -14.01
C GLN A 14 -6.73 -5.46 -13.47
N GLN A 15 -7.20 -5.04 -12.30
CA GLN A 15 -6.75 -3.79 -11.67
C GLN A 15 -5.29 -3.85 -11.23
N LEU A 16 -4.82 -5.00 -10.73
CA LEU A 16 -3.42 -5.18 -10.32
C LEU A 16 -2.48 -5.13 -11.52
N VAL A 17 -2.83 -5.85 -12.59
CA VAL A 17 -2.06 -5.87 -13.83
C VAL A 17 -2.00 -4.47 -14.44
N TYR A 18 -3.15 -3.79 -14.54
CA TYR A 18 -3.22 -2.45 -15.13
C TYR A 18 -2.42 -1.40 -14.35
N LYS A 19 -2.53 -1.40 -13.00
CA LYS A 19 -1.93 -0.33 -12.18
C LYS A 19 -0.47 -0.60 -11.80
N TYR A 20 -0.10 -1.86 -11.61
CA TYR A 20 1.17 -2.23 -10.99
C TYR A 20 1.97 -3.25 -11.80
N GLY A 21 1.41 -3.76 -12.90
CA GLY A 21 2.07 -4.77 -13.73
C GLY A 21 2.26 -6.12 -13.02
N ILE A 22 1.47 -6.42 -11.99
CA ILE A 22 1.53 -7.69 -11.25
C ILE A 22 0.18 -8.42 -11.27
N THR A 23 0.25 -9.73 -11.22
CA THR A 23 -0.88 -10.65 -11.06
C THR A 23 -1.32 -10.75 -9.60
N LEU A 24 -2.51 -11.30 -9.38
CA LEU A 24 -2.98 -11.60 -8.03
C LEU A 24 -2.07 -12.64 -7.35
N ALA A 25 -1.60 -13.64 -8.11
CA ALA A 25 -0.68 -14.65 -7.61
C ALA A 25 0.67 -14.05 -7.17
N GLU A 26 1.19 -13.05 -7.88
CA GLU A 26 2.39 -12.33 -7.47
C GLU A 26 2.16 -11.50 -6.21
N TYR A 27 1.01 -10.83 -6.10
CA TYR A 27 0.62 -10.15 -4.86
C TYR A 27 0.57 -11.11 -3.68
N ASP A 28 -0.04 -12.29 -3.83
CA ASP A 28 -0.15 -13.27 -2.74
C ASP A 28 1.25 -13.83 -2.35
N LYS A 29 2.15 -14.05 -3.32
CA LYS A 29 3.56 -14.37 -3.03
C LYS A 29 4.27 -13.27 -2.22
N MET A 30 3.97 -12.00 -2.49
CA MET A 30 4.51 -10.89 -1.70
C MET A 30 3.96 -10.92 -0.27
N VAL A 31 2.67 -11.21 -0.08
CA VAL A 31 2.05 -11.37 1.24
C VAL A 31 2.74 -12.48 2.03
N GLU A 32 2.95 -13.64 1.41
CA GLU A 32 3.64 -14.79 2.03
C GLU A 32 5.08 -14.42 2.42
N LYS A 33 5.83 -13.82 1.49
CA LYS A 33 7.21 -13.38 1.73
C LYS A 33 7.31 -12.37 2.87
N GLN A 34 6.31 -11.50 3.00
CA GLN A 34 6.21 -10.50 4.08
C GLN A 34 5.49 -11.02 5.32
N LYS A 35 5.09 -12.30 5.39
CA LYS A 35 4.36 -12.88 6.50
C LYS A 35 3.07 -12.12 6.86
N GLY A 36 2.41 -11.53 5.86
CA GLY A 36 1.16 -10.79 6.04
C GLY A 36 1.29 -9.46 6.77
N VAL A 37 2.49 -8.89 6.91
CA VAL A 37 2.70 -7.61 7.61
C VAL A 37 3.28 -6.51 6.72
N CYS A 38 3.09 -5.26 7.15
CA CYS A 38 3.65 -4.08 6.52
C CYS A 38 5.19 -4.10 6.52
N ALA A 39 5.81 -3.85 5.38
CA ALA A 39 7.27 -3.85 5.25
C ALA A 39 7.97 -2.72 6.04
N ILE A 40 7.25 -1.66 6.43
CA ILE A 40 7.81 -0.55 7.22
C ILE A 40 7.65 -0.77 8.72
N CYS A 41 6.42 -1.01 9.19
CA CYS A 41 6.15 -1.06 10.64
C CYS A 41 6.09 -2.48 11.21
N GLY A 42 6.09 -3.53 10.37
CA GLY A 42 6.01 -4.92 10.81
C GLY A 42 4.65 -5.33 11.40
N LEU A 43 3.63 -4.49 11.27
CA LEU A 43 2.28 -4.76 11.77
C LEU A 43 1.33 -5.17 10.64
N PRO A 44 0.29 -5.99 10.93
CA PRO A 44 -0.75 -6.29 9.96
C PRO A 44 -1.57 -5.05 9.62
N GLU A 45 -2.36 -5.14 8.55
CA GLU A 45 -3.35 -4.11 8.23
C GLU A 45 -4.46 -4.08 9.30
N THR A 46 -4.72 -2.89 9.85
CA THR A 46 -5.69 -2.68 10.93
C THR A 46 -6.93 -1.92 10.45
N TYR A 47 -6.89 -1.30 9.28
CA TYR A 47 -8.06 -0.65 8.70
C TYR A 47 -9.04 -1.69 8.19
N SER A 48 -10.28 -1.65 8.67
CA SER A 48 -11.35 -2.52 8.21
C SER A 48 -12.03 -1.96 6.95
N VAL A 49 -12.46 -2.86 6.07
CA VAL A 49 -13.45 -2.54 5.02
C VAL A 49 -14.87 -2.64 5.60
N THR A 50 -15.85 -2.06 4.89
CA THR A 50 -17.27 -2.29 5.14
C THR A 50 -17.52 -3.81 5.27
N MET A 51 -18.24 -4.24 6.31
CA MET A 51 -18.43 -5.64 6.73
C MET A 51 -17.35 -6.26 7.64
N GLY A 52 -16.51 -5.46 8.30
CA GLY A 52 -15.74 -5.91 9.48
C GLY A 52 -14.50 -6.76 9.19
N TYR A 53 -14.06 -6.80 7.93
CA TYR A 53 -12.83 -7.50 7.55
C TYR A 53 -11.67 -6.55 7.41
N ALA A 54 -10.47 -6.97 7.82
CA ALA A 54 -9.26 -6.20 7.59
C ALA A 54 -9.04 -6.00 6.08
N ARG A 55 -8.66 -4.79 5.70
CA ARG A 55 -8.27 -4.45 4.34
C ARG A 55 -7.00 -5.23 3.97
N ARG A 56 -6.77 -5.42 2.68
CA ARG A 56 -5.50 -5.92 2.16
C ARG A 56 -4.41 -4.84 2.30
N LEU A 57 -3.16 -5.26 2.47
CA LEU A 57 -2.01 -4.36 2.40
C LEU A 57 -1.99 -3.62 1.05
N CYS A 58 -1.56 -2.37 1.09
CA CYS A 58 -1.38 -1.53 -0.08
C CYS A 58 -0.10 -1.92 -0.83
N ILE A 59 -0.11 -1.83 -2.16
CA ILE A 59 1.07 -2.02 -2.99
C ILE A 59 1.80 -0.67 -3.07
N ASP A 60 2.98 -0.61 -2.49
CA ASP A 60 3.88 0.52 -2.61
C ASP A 60 4.73 0.38 -3.87
N HIS A 61 4.87 1.46 -4.61
CA HIS A 61 5.62 1.51 -5.86
C HIS A 61 6.28 2.87 -6.00
N ASP A 62 7.40 2.89 -6.71
CA ASP A 62 8.08 4.13 -7.06
C ASP A 62 7.24 4.89 -8.10
N HIS A 63 6.83 6.12 -7.78
CA HIS A 63 5.94 6.91 -8.65
C HIS A 63 6.59 7.40 -9.95
N LYS A 64 7.92 7.27 -10.12
CA LYS A 64 8.64 7.68 -11.34
C LYS A 64 8.84 6.52 -12.29
N THR A 65 9.11 5.34 -11.76
CA THR A 65 9.46 4.14 -12.52
C THR A 65 8.32 3.12 -12.59
N GLY A 66 7.31 3.24 -11.74
CA GLY A 66 6.24 2.24 -11.58
C GLY A 66 6.69 0.96 -10.88
N LYS A 67 7.97 0.85 -10.47
CA LYS A 67 8.52 -0.36 -9.88
C LYS A 67 7.92 -0.60 -8.49
N VAL A 68 7.30 -1.77 -8.31
CA VAL A 68 6.79 -2.21 -7.00
C VAL A 68 7.95 -2.37 -6.01
N ARG A 69 7.79 -1.76 -4.83
CA ARG A 69 8.76 -1.81 -3.71
C ARG A 69 8.38 -2.88 -2.69
N GLY A 70 7.11 -2.93 -2.28
CA GLY A 70 6.62 -3.89 -1.28
C GLY A 70 5.16 -3.66 -0.88
N LEU A 71 4.69 -4.38 0.14
CA LEU A 71 3.35 -4.21 0.68
C LEU A 71 3.38 -3.43 2.01
N LEU A 72 2.53 -2.42 2.13
CA LEU A 72 2.45 -1.52 3.29
C LEU A 72 1.04 -1.48 3.87
N CYS A 73 0.90 -1.25 5.18
CA CYS A 73 -0.40 -0.86 5.73
C CYS A 73 -0.77 0.55 5.24
N LEU A 74 -2.06 0.86 5.20
CA LEU A 74 -2.59 2.13 4.69
C LEU A 74 -1.92 3.34 5.36
N LYS A 75 -1.75 3.29 6.68
CA LYS A 75 -1.11 4.36 7.46
C LYS A 75 0.33 4.63 7.01
N CYS A 76 1.13 3.58 6.85
CA CYS A 76 2.52 3.71 6.39
C CYS A 76 2.59 4.16 4.94
N ASN A 77 1.74 3.60 4.07
CA ASN A 77 1.69 3.96 2.65
C ASN A 77 1.37 5.45 2.45
N CYS A 78 0.34 5.96 3.12
CA CYS A 78 -0.04 7.38 3.02
C CYS A 78 1.06 8.32 3.54
N ARG A 79 1.74 7.95 4.63
CA ARG A 79 2.87 8.73 5.16
C ARG A 79 4.05 8.71 4.21
N LEU A 80 4.38 7.56 3.62
CA LEU A 80 5.49 7.44 2.68
C LEU A 80 5.23 8.27 1.42
N ALA A 81 4.00 8.30 0.91
CA ALA A 81 3.66 9.11 -0.27
C ALA A 81 4.00 10.60 -0.08
N ALA A 82 3.78 11.14 1.13
CA ALA A 82 4.16 12.51 1.49
C ALA A 82 5.69 12.71 1.57
N LEU A 83 6.44 11.67 1.95
CA LEU A 83 7.91 11.73 2.01
C LEU A 83 8.57 11.56 0.64
N ASP A 84 7.92 10.85 -0.28
CA ASP A 84 8.41 10.60 -1.65
C ASP A 84 8.23 11.84 -2.56
N ASP A 85 7.28 12.71 -2.21
CA ASP A 85 7.11 14.04 -2.79
C ASP A 85 8.06 15.04 -2.11
N LYS A 86 9.23 15.26 -2.72
CA LYS A 86 10.25 16.17 -2.19
C LYS A 86 9.75 17.60 -2.02
N GLU A 87 8.93 18.09 -2.97
CA GLU A 87 8.41 19.46 -2.91
C GLU A 87 7.44 19.60 -1.74
N PHE A 88 6.55 18.62 -1.55
CA PHE A 88 5.68 18.59 -0.39
C PHE A 88 6.48 18.51 0.91
N LEU A 89 7.48 17.63 0.98
CA LEU A 89 8.30 17.42 2.17
C LEU A 89 9.02 18.70 2.61
N GLU A 90 9.62 19.43 1.67
CA GLU A 90 10.30 20.70 1.95
C GLU A 90 9.32 21.74 2.52
N LYS A 91 8.17 21.93 1.87
CA LYS A 91 7.12 22.86 2.34
C LYS A 91 6.56 22.47 3.71
N ALA A 92 6.39 21.17 3.97
CA ALA A 92 5.92 20.67 5.26
C ALA A 92 6.93 20.92 6.38
N LEU A 93 8.23 20.70 6.12
CA LEU A 93 9.29 21.00 7.07
C LEU A 93 9.39 22.50 7.37
N ASP A 94 9.30 23.35 6.35
CA ASP A 94 9.30 24.80 6.55
C ASP A 94 8.09 25.29 7.34
N TYR A 95 6.92 24.69 7.12
CA TYR A 95 5.73 24.96 7.92
C TYR A 95 5.95 24.62 9.40
N LEU A 96 6.50 23.45 9.70
CA LEU A 96 6.77 23.02 11.07
C LEU A 96 7.77 23.96 11.76
N LYS A 97 8.89 24.30 11.12
CA LYS A 97 9.89 25.23 11.67
C LYS A 97 9.30 26.59 12.05
N LYS A 98 8.32 27.09 11.28
CA LYS A 98 7.63 28.36 11.57
C LYS A 98 6.71 28.30 12.80
N HIS A 99 6.38 27.11 13.26
CA HIS A 99 5.46 26.86 14.38
C HIS A 99 6.10 26.00 15.48
N GLU A 100 7.43 25.83 15.46
CA GLU A 100 8.18 25.29 16.59
C GLU A 100 8.19 26.34 17.71
N ASN A 101 7.78 25.93 18.91
CA ASN A 101 7.84 26.76 20.12
C ASN A 101 9.25 26.76 20.69
#